data_AF-Q6YAU6-F1
#
_entry.id   AF-Q6YAU6-F1
#
_cell.length_a   1.000
_cell.length_b   1.000
_cell.length_c   1.000
_cell.angle_alpha   90.00
_cell.angle_beta   90.00
_cell.angle_gamma   90.00
#
_symmetry.space_group_name_H-M   'P 1'
#
loop_
_entity.id
_entity.type
_entity.pdbx_description
1 polymer ?
#
loop_
_entity_poly.entity_id
_entity_poly.type
_entity_poly.pdbx_seq_one_letter_code
_entity_poly.pdbx_strand_id
1 'polypeptide(L)'
;MASMIESAWTYLITNFSDFQLTCLGGFVLHESVFFLSGLPFLLFERAGWFGKYKIQKENNSPAAQEKCITRLLLYHFCVNLPILIGSYPVFKFMGTRSSLPLPSWKVISTQIIFYFILEDFAFYWGHRILHTKWLYKHVHSVHHEYATPFGLTSEYAHPAEILFLV
;
A
#
# COMPACT_ATOMS: atom_id res chain seq x y z
N MET A 1 -26.38 -19.68 -13.56
CA MET A 1 -26.33 -18.22 -13.32
C MET A 1 -24.93 -17.90 -12.87
N ALA A 2 -24.28 -16.90 -13.48
CA ALA A 2 -23.01 -16.39 -12.99
C ALA A 2 -23.20 -15.87 -11.55
N SER A 3 -22.21 -16.09 -10.68
CA SER A 3 -22.22 -15.50 -9.34
C SER A 3 -22.21 -13.96 -9.41
N MET A 4 -22.55 -13.29 -8.30
CA MET A 4 -22.46 -11.82 -8.22
C MET A 4 -21.04 -11.33 -8.53
N ILE A 5 -20.03 -12.06 -8.06
CA ILE A 5 -18.61 -11.77 -8.30
C ILE A 5 -18.27 -11.92 -9.78
N GLU A 6 -18.70 -13.01 -10.43
CA GLU A 6 -18.46 -13.20 -11.85
C GLU A 6 -19.20 -12.17 -12.71
N SER A 7 -20.42 -11.78 -12.33
CA SER A 7 -21.17 -10.73 -13.01
C SER A 7 -20.46 -9.37 -12.92
N ALA A 8 -19.98 -9.01 -11.72
CA ALA A 8 -19.21 -7.79 -11.51
C ALA A 8 -17.87 -7.82 -12.27
N TRP A 9 -17.16 -8.95 -12.23
CA TRP A 9 -15.90 -9.11 -12.96
C TRP A 9 -16.11 -9.05 -14.48
N THR A 10 -17.18 -9.68 -14.99
CA THR A 10 -17.56 -9.62 -16.41
C THR A 10 -17.80 -8.18 -16.84
N TYR A 11 -18.50 -7.39 -16.03
CA TYR A 11 -18.69 -5.97 -16.29
C TYR A 11 -17.34 -5.24 -16.40
N LEU A 12 -16.42 -5.47 -15.46
CA LEU A 12 -15.12 -4.82 -15.44
C LEU A 12 -14.28 -5.15 -16.69
N ILE A 13 -14.12 -6.43 -17.02
CA ILE A 13 -13.30 -6.85 -18.16
C ILE A 13 -13.91 -6.48 -19.52
N THR A 14 -15.21 -6.18 -19.58
CA THR A 14 -15.89 -5.74 -20.82
C THR A 14 -15.79 -4.22 -21.03
N ASN A 15 -15.69 -3.43 -19.94
CA ASN A 15 -15.72 -1.98 -20.00
C ASN A 15 -14.35 -1.31 -19.84
N PHE A 16 -13.35 -2.05 -19.36
CA PHE A 16 -12.01 -1.52 -19.10
C PHE A 16 -10.93 -2.41 -19.71
N SER A 17 -9.84 -1.78 -20.15
CA SER A 17 -8.66 -2.50 -20.65
C SER A 17 -7.87 -3.16 -19.50
N ASP A 18 -7.08 -4.19 -19.84
CA ASP A 18 -6.11 -4.80 -18.91
C ASP A 18 -5.23 -3.77 -18.22
N PHE A 19 -4.81 -2.73 -18.95
CA PHE A 19 -4.02 -1.62 -18.41
C PHE A 19 -4.79 -0.84 -17.35
N GLN A 20 -6.03 -0.45 -17.64
CA GLN A 20 -6.85 0.30 -16.68
C GLN A 20 -7.16 -0.54 -15.44
N LEU A 21 -7.49 -1.81 -15.60
CA LEU A 21 -7.79 -2.71 -14.47
C LEU A 21 -6.56 -2.95 -13.60
N THR A 22 -5.39 -3.21 -14.21
CA THR A 22 -4.15 -3.50 -13.49
C THR A 22 -3.62 -2.26 -12.79
N CYS A 23 -3.51 -1.14 -13.52
CA CYS A 23 -2.87 0.07 -12.99
C CYS A 23 -3.85 0.93 -12.19
N LEU A 24 -4.94 1.40 -12.82
CA LEU A 24 -5.86 2.32 -12.16
C LEU A 24 -6.76 1.60 -11.15
N GLY A 25 -7.28 0.42 -11.52
CA GLY A 25 -8.06 -0.41 -10.62
C GLY A 25 -7.25 -0.88 -9.42
N GLY A 26 -6.03 -1.36 -9.66
CA GLY A 26 -5.08 -1.73 -8.60
C GLY A 26 -4.74 -0.55 -7.67
N PHE A 27 -4.44 0.62 -8.24
CA PHE A 27 -4.16 1.82 -7.45
C PHE A 27 -5.36 2.25 -6.60
N VAL A 28 -6.57 2.32 -7.18
CA VAL A 28 -7.78 2.67 -6.44
C VAL A 28 -8.06 1.67 -5.32
N LEU A 29 -7.85 0.38 -5.56
CA LEU A 29 -8.01 -0.65 -4.53
C LEU A 29 -7.01 -0.44 -3.38
N HIS A 30 -5.73 -0.21 -3.70
CA HIS A 30 -4.68 0.08 -2.73
C HIS A 30 -5.01 1.30 -1.87
N GLU A 31 -5.26 2.44 -2.51
CA GLU A 31 -5.61 3.69 -1.81
C GLU A 31 -6.83 3.52 -0.93
N SER A 32 -7.85 2.81 -1.42
CA SER A 32 -9.08 2.55 -0.66
C SER A 32 -8.78 1.74 0.59
N VAL A 33 -8.09 0.61 0.47
CA VAL A 33 -7.77 -0.26 1.61
C VAL A 33 -6.87 0.48 2.60
N PHE A 34 -5.83 1.15 2.12
CA PHE A 34 -4.88 1.89 2.94
C PHE A 34 -5.59 2.99 3.76
N PHE A 35 -6.29 3.91 3.12
CA PHE A 35 -6.92 5.03 3.81
C PHE A 35 -8.13 4.60 4.65
N LEU A 36 -8.93 3.61 4.20
CA LEU A 36 -10.03 3.09 5.03
C LEU A 36 -9.51 2.34 6.26
N SER A 37 -8.31 1.76 6.20
CA SER A 37 -7.70 1.15 7.37
C SER A 37 -7.13 2.19 8.33
N GLY A 38 -6.50 3.27 7.84
CA GLY A 38 -5.79 4.23 8.69
C GLY A 38 -6.62 5.43 9.17
N LEU A 39 -7.50 5.99 8.34
CA LEU A 39 -8.28 7.20 8.67
C LEU A 39 -9.20 7.02 9.89
N PRO A 40 -9.91 5.90 10.07
CA PRO A 40 -10.77 5.73 11.25
C PRO A 40 -9.99 5.87 12.56
N PHE A 41 -8.79 5.27 12.64
CA PHE A 41 -7.95 5.38 13.84
C PHE A 41 -7.40 6.79 14.05
N LEU A 42 -7.06 7.49 12.97
CA LEU A 42 -6.67 8.90 13.06
C LEU A 42 -7.82 9.77 13.59
N LEU A 43 -9.04 9.52 13.14
CA LEU A 43 -10.23 10.23 13.63
C LEU A 43 -10.51 9.93 15.10
N PHE A 44 -10.36 8.68 15.53
CA PHE A 44 -10.46 8.31 16.94
C PHE A 44 -9.42 9.03 17.80
N GLU A 45 -8.17 9.11 17.32
CA GLU A 45 -7.11 9.84 18.00
C GLU A 45 -7.44 11.34 18.11
N ARG A 46 -7.89 11.97 17.02
CA ARG A 46 -8.30 13.38 17.02
C ARG A 46 -9.49 13.68 17.92
N ALA A 47 -10.42 12.74 18.04
CA ALA A 47 -11.57 12.84 18.94
C ALA A 47 -11.20 12.57 20.41
N GLY A 48 -9.96 12.17 20.70
CA GLY A 48 -9.51 11.76 22.04
C GLY A 48 -10.09 10.41 22.49
N TRP A 49 -10.66 9.62 21.57
CA TRP A 49 -11.19 8.30 21.87
C TRP A 49 -10.04 7.31 22.08
N PHE A 50 -10.23 6.36 22.99
CA PHE A 50 -9.26 5.31 23.31
C PHE A 50 -7.89 5.79 23.80
N GLY A 51 -7.69 7.08 24.11
CA GLY A 51 -6.41 7.62 24.58
C GLY A 51 -5.81 6.88 25.79
N LYS A 52 -6.65 6.33 26.67
CA LYS A 52 -6.21 5.51 27.81
C LYS A 52 -5.54 4.18 27.44
N TYR A 53 -5.73 3.69 26.22
CA TYR A 53 -5.15 2.44 25.72
C TYR A 53 -3.89 2.69 24.88
N LYS A 54 -3.54 3.96 24.61
CA LYS A 54 -2.39 4.31 23.79
C LYS A 54 -1.09 4.05 24.56
N ILE A 55 -0.15 3.36 23.91
CA ILE A 55 1.14 3.00 24.50
C ILE A 55 2.08 4.21 24.48
N GLN A 56 2.14 4.93 23.35
CA GLN A 56 2.94 6.15 23.20
C GLN A 56 2.26 7.33 23.89
N LYS A 57 2.99 8.02 24.78
CA LYS A 57 2.48 9.14 25.57
C LYS A 57 2.41 10.46 24.80
N GLU A 58 3.26 10.62 23.80
CA GLU A 58 3.26 11.82 22.96
C GLU A 58 2.30 11.64 21.78
N ASN A 59 1.67 12.73 21.37
CA ASN A 59 0.80 12.75 20.19
C ASN A 59 1.38 13.71 19.17
N ASN A 60 1.26 13.34 17.88
CA ASN A 60 1.57 14.28 16.81
C ASN A 60 0.53 15.40 16.81
N SER A 61 0.96 16.64 16.56
CA SER A 61 0.02 17.75 16.40
C SER A 61 -0.85 17.54 15.16
N PRO A 62 -2.06 18.12 15.10
CA PRO A 62 -2.90 18.06 13.90
C PRO A 62 -2.19 18.54 12.63
N ALA A 63 -1.37 19.60 12.74
CA ALA A 63 -0.55 20.10 11.64
C ALA A 63 0.50 19.08 11.16
N ALA A 64 1.13 18.33 12.08
CA ALA A 64 2.07 17.27 11.73
C ALA A 64 1.38 16.09 11.02
N GLN A 65 0.18 15.72 11.46
CA GLN A 65 -0.66 14.72 10.80
C GLN A 65 -1.08 15.18 9.39
N GLU A 66 -1.49 16.42 9.21
CA GLU A 66 -1.87 17.00 7.91
C GLU A 66 -0.69 17.06 6.94
N LYS A 67 0.50 17.44 7.44
CA LYS A 67 1.75 17.37 6.67
C LYS A 67 2.03 15.94 6.21
N CYS A 68 1.84 14.94 7.08
CA CYS A 68 2.02 13.53 6.75
C CYS A 68 1.09 13.12 5.59
N ILE A 69 -0.21 13.38 5.75
CA ILE A 69 -1.25 13.00 4.78
C ILE A 69 -0.99 13.68 3.43
N THR A 70 -0.65 14.97 3.45
CA THR A 70 -0.39 15.73 2.22
C THR A 70 0.81 15.15 1.45
N ARG A 71 1.91 14.86 2.15
CA ARG A 71 3.09 14.24 1.55
C ARG A 71 2.82 12.83 1.05
N LEU A 72 2.07 12.05 1.82
CA LEU A 72 1.70 10.68 1.46
C LEU A 72 0.86 10.66 0.18
N LEU A 73 -0.16 11.52 0.08
CA LEU A 73 -0.93 11.69 -1.15
C LEU A 73 -0.02 12.10 -2.32
N LEU A 74 0.88 13.07 -2.12
CA LEU A 74 1.83 13.45 -3.17
C LEU A 74 2.71 12.28 -3.62
N TYR A 75 3.21 11.46 -2.70
CA TYR A 75 4.03 10.30 -3.04
C TYR A 75 3.22 9.20 -3.73
N HIS A 76 2.00 8.92 -3.28
CA HIS A 76 1.15 7.91 -3.91
C HIS A 76 0.82 8.29 -5.37
N PHE A 77 0.47 9.55 -5.63
CA PHE A 77 0.14 10.01 -6.98
C PHE A 77 1.35 10.30 -7.86
N CYS A 78 2.45 10.85 -7.32
CA CYS A 78 3.61 11.25 -8.11
C CYS A 78 4.74 10.22 -8.15
N VAL A 79 4.70 9.19 -7.29
CA VAL A 79 5.72 8.14 -7.22
C VAL A 79 5.08 6.78 -7.44
N ASN A 80 4.16 6.33 -6.58
CA ASN A 80 3.61 4.97 -6.65
C ASN A 80 2.84 4.73 -7.96
N LEU A 81 1.95 5.66 -8.35
CA LEU A 81 1.17 5.51 -9.57
C LEU A 81 2.05 5.49 -10.85
N PRO A 82 3.04 6.40 -11.04
CA PRO A 82 3.99 6.29 -12.14
C PRO A 82 4.81 5.00 -12.13
N ILE A 83 5.27 4.52 -10.97
CA ILE A 83 5.98 3.24 -10.85
C ILE A 83 5.08 2.09 -11.30
N LEU A 84 3.83 2.07 -10.84
CA LEU A 84 2.85 1.04 -11.19
C LEU A 84 2.57 1.02 -12.70
N ILE A 85 2.36 2.19 -13.30
CA ILE A 85 2.16 2.35 -14.75
C ILE A 85 3.42 1.90 -15.51
N GLY A 86 4.60 2.34 -15.07
CA GLY A 86 5.88 1.97 -15.67
C GLY A 86 6.20 0.48 -15.56
N SER A 87 5.68 -0.19 -14.53
CA SER A 87 5.84 -1.63 -14.29
C SER A 87 4.87 -2.50 -15.08
N TYR A 88 3.85 -1.91 -15.72
CA TYR A 88 2.84 -2.66 -16.49
C TYR A 88 3.42 -3.62 -17.55
N PRO A 89 4.45 -3.26 -18.34
CA PRO A 89 5.06 -4.20 -19.28
C PRO A 89 5.62 -5.46 -18.60
N VAL A 90 6.17 -5.32 -17.39
CA VAL A 90 6.67 -6.45 -16.58
C VAL A 90 5.50 -7.32 -16.13
N PHE A 91 4.40 -6.73 -15.65
CA PHE A 91 3.21 -7.49 -15.26
C PHE A 91 2.62 -8.27 -16.45
N LYS A 92 2.58 -7.66 -17.64
CA LYS A 92 2.13 -8.35 -18.86
C LYS A 92 3.08 -9.48 -19.25
N PHE A 93 4.39 -9.27 -19.14
CA PHE A 93 5.39 -10.32 -19.36
C PHE A 93 5.24 -11.49 -18.37
N MET A 94 4.93 -11.20 -17.11
CA MET A 94 4.65 -12.20 -16.06
C MET A 94 3.28 -12.88 -16.19
N GLY A 95 2.46 -12.51 -17.18
CA GLY A 95 1.23 -13.20 -17.52
C GLY A 95 -0.05 -12.62 -16.89
N THR A 96 -0.04 -11.37 -16.44
CA THR A 96 -1.27 -10.70 -15.97
C THR A 96 -2.35 -10.70 -17.06
N ARG A 97 -3.52 -11.22 -16.70
CA ARG A 97 -4.69 -11.38 -17.57
C ARG A 97 -5.97 -11.02 -16.83
N SER A 98 -6.85 -10.26 -17.47
CA SER A 98 -8.19 -9.97 -16.96
C SER A 98 -9.21 -10.80 -17.76
N SER A 99 -9.27 -12.10 -17.47
CA SER A 99 -10.15 -13.03 -18.20
C SER A 99 -10.91 -13.95 -17.26
N LEU A 100 -11.95 -14.58 -17.79
CA LEU A 100 -12.64 -15.71 -17.17
C LEU A 100 -12.09 -17.04 -17.71
N PRO A 101 -12.27 -18.16 -16.98
CA PRO A 101 -12.85 -18.26 -15.64
C PRO A 101 -11.93 -17.69 -14.54
N LEU A 102 -12.52 -17.31 -13.40
CA LEU A 102 -11.75 -16.92 -12.22
C LEU A 102 -10.85 -18.08 -11.73
N PRO A 103 -9.68 -17.78 -11.15
CA PRO A 103 -8.81 -18.81 -10.60
C PRO A 103 -9.53 -19.59 -9.49
N SER A 104 -9.30 -20.89 -9.42
CA SER A 104 -9.82 -21.71 -8.34
C SER A 104 -9.27 -21.26 -6.98
N TRP A 105 -10.02 -21.51 -5.90
CA TRP A 105 -9.58 -21.20 -4.53
C TRP A 105 -8.21 -21.81 -4.19
N LYS A 106 -7.89 -22.99 -4.72
CA LYS A 106 -6.56 -23.59 -4.53
C LYS A 106 -5.44 -22.71 -5.08
N VAL A 107 -5.63 -22.12 -6.26
CA VAL A 107 -4.66 -21.21 -6.87
C VAL A 107 -4.55 -19.94 -6.05
N ILE A 108 -5.68 -19.33 -5.71
CA ILE A 108 -5.73 -18.09 -4.91
C ILE A 108 -5.01 -18.29 -3.58
N SER A 109 -5.37 -19.31 -2.80
CA SER A 109 -4.76 -19.55 -1.49
C SER A 109 -3.26 -19.87 -1.58
N THR A 110 -2.84 -20.65 -2.58
CA THR A 110 -1.41 -20.96 -2.77
C THR A 110 -0.62 -19.70 -3.11
N GLN A 111 -1.14 -18.85 -3.98
CA GLN A 111 -0.52 -17.58 -4.35
C GLN A 111 -0.44 -16.62 -3.16
N ILE A 112 -1.52 -16.47 -2.39
CA ILE A 112 -1.53 -15.62 -1.19
C ILE A 112 -0.47 -16.08 -0.19
N ILE A 113 -0.40 -17.37 0.13
CA ILE A 113 0.58 -17.90 1.09
C ILE A 113 2.01 -17.69 0.56
N PHE A 114 2.25 -17.98 -0.72
CA PHE A 114 3.56 -17.81 -1.32
C PHE A 114 4.00 -16.34 -1.32
N TYR A 115 3.13 -15.42 -1.75
CA TYR A 115 3.44 -14.00 -1.76
C TYR A 115 3.61 -13.44 -0.36
N PHE A 116 2.83 -13.90 0.63
CA PHE A 116 3.01 -13.50 2.03
C PHE A 116 4.40 -13.88 2.56
N ILE A 117 4.87 -15.12 2.29
CA ILE A 117 6.22 -15.55 2.70
C ILE A 117 7.30 -14.76 1.97
N LEU A 118 7.13 -14.56 0.66
CA LEU A 118 8.10 -13.83 -0.16
C LEU A 118 8.21 -12.36 0.28
N GLU A 119 7.07 -11.72 0.50
CA GLU A 119 6.97 -10.33 0.93
C GLU A 119 7.58 -10.17 2.33
N ASP A 120 7.20 -10.99 3.32
CA ASP A 120 7.76 -10.93 4.68
C ASP A 120 9.30 -11.10 4.65
N PHE A 121 9.80 -12.05 3.86
CA PHE A 121 11.23 -12.25 3.70
C PHE A 121 11.92 -11.03 3.04
N ALA A 122 11.42 -10.55 1.91
CA ALA A 122 12.01 -9.44 1.18
C ALA A 122 11.96 -8.15 2.00
N PHE A 123 10.82 -7.88 2.63
CA PHE A 123 10.60 -6.72 3.47
C PHE A 123 11.55 -6.72 4.67
N TYR A 124 11.66 -7.84 5.40
CA TYR A 124 12.57 -7.95 6.55
C TYR A 124 14.02 -7.63 6.18
N TRP A 125 14.53 -8.25 5.12
CA TRP A 125 15.93 -8.08 4.73
C TRP A 125 16.20 -6.71 4.12
N GLY A 126 15.29 -6.20 3.29
CA GLY A 126 15.42 -4.86 2.74
C GLY A 126 15.35 -3.80 3.84
N HIS A 127 14.41 -3.92 4.78
CA HIS A 127 14.29 -3.02 5.92
C HIS A 127 15.54 -3.05 6.81
N ARG A 128 16.10 -4.24 7.06
CA ARG A 128 17.39 -4.38 7.76
C ARG A 128 18.53 -3.65 7.03
N ILE A 129 18.57 -3.71 5.70
CA ILE A 129 19.56 -3.00 4.89
C ILE A 129 19.38 -1.49 5.00
N LEU A 130 18.13 -1.00 4.99
CA LEU A 130 17.82 0.42 5.20
C LEU A 130 18.33 0.95 6.54
N HIS A 131 18.42 0.10 7.55
CA HIS A 131 18.97 0.45 8.86
C HIS A 131 20.51 0.51 8.91
N THR A 132 21.22 0.28 7.80
CA THR A 132 22.66 0.59 7.73
C THR A 132 22.90 2.09 7.86
N LYS A 133 24.05 2.51 8.45
CA LYS A 133 24.31 3.91 8.81
C LYS A 133 24.05 4.92 7.68
N TRP A 134 24.43 4.57 6.45
CA TRP A 134 24.28 5.47 5.31
C TRP A 134 22.83 5.55 4.84
N LEU A 135 22.17 4.40 4.63
CA LEU A 135 20.77 4.35 4.18
C LEU A 135 19.82 4.91 5.24
N TYR A 136 20.10 4.65 6.51
CA TYR A 136 19.30 5.20 7.60
C TYR A 136 19.32 6.72 7.57
N LYS A 137 20.51 7.32 7.48
CA LYS A 137 20.64 8.78 7.53
C LYS A 137 19.97 9.48 6.35
N HIS A 138 20.08 8.93 5.14
CA HIS A 138 19.69 9.63 3.90
C HIS A 138 18.34 9.17 3.32
N VAL A 139 17.86 7.99 3.68
CA VAL A 139 16.65 7.40 3.10
C VAL A 139 15.64 7.08 4.20
N HIS A 140 16.00 6.16 5.10
CA HIS A 140 15.04 5.62 6.08
C HIS A 140 14.72 6.57 7.24
N SER A 141 15.49 7.64 7.42
CA SER A 141 15.24 8.68 8.43
C SER A 141 13.90 9.39 8.20
N VAL A 142 13.42 9.46 6.96
CA VAL A 142 12.10 10.02 6.64
C VAL A 142 10.99 9.16 7.23
N HIS A 143 11.09 7.83 7.10
CA HIS A 143 10.13 6.90 7.69
C HIS A 143 10.08 7.01 9.22
N HIS A 144 11.23 7.25 9.86
CA HIS A 144 11.34 7.48 11.30
C HIS A 144 11.09 8.94 11.74
N GLU A 145 10.59 9.84 10.87
CA GLU A 145 10.28 11.25 11.23
C GLU A 145 9.21 11.31 12.34
N TYR A 146 8.26 10.36 12.33
CA TYR A 146 7.15 10.29 13.28
C TYR A 146 7.44 9.28 14.39
N ALA A 147 8.08 9.74 15.48
CA ALA A 147 8.44 8.90 16.63
C ALA A 147 7.23 8.25 17.33
N THR A 148 6.05 8.88 17.25
CA THR A 148 4.78 8.22 17.58
C THR A 148 4.02 7.93 16.30
N PRO A 149 4.23 6.76 15.66
CA PRO A 149 3.56 6.44 14.41
C PRO A 149 2.05 6.25 14.62
N PHE A 150 1.28 6.53 13.57
CA PHE A 150 -0.15 6.24 13.48
C PHE A 150 -0.41 5.54 12.14
N GLY A 151 -1.59 4.95 11.92
CA GLY A 151 -1.82 4.03 10.80
C GLY A 151 -1.30 4.51 9.44
N LEU A 152 -1.44 5.80 9.12
CA LEU A 152 -1.00 6.37 7.83
C LEU A 152 0.51 6.62 7.74
N THR A 153 1.29 6.58 8.83
CA THR A 153 2.75 6.73 8.75
C THR A 153 3.44 5.48 8.23
N SER A 154 2.72 4.37 8.09
CA SER A 154 3.27 3.09 7.57
C SER A 154 3.83 3.22 6.15
N GLU A 155 3.17 3.97 5.27
CA GLU A 155 3.65 4.26 3.91
C GLU A 155 4.28 5.67 3.79
N TYR A 156 4.47 6.38 4.91
CA TYR A 156 5.24 7.62 4.91
C TYR A 156 6.73 7.29 4.83
N ALA A 157 7.29 7.32 3.63
CA ALA A 157 8.68 6.96 3.38
C ALA A 157 9.34 7.87 2.34
N HIS A 158 10.66 7.79 2.27
CA HIS A 158 11.40 8.46 1.20
C HIS A 158 11.09 7.79 -0.16
N PRO A 159 10.98 8.52 -1.29
CA PRO A 159 10.67 7.92 -2.60
C PRO A 159 11.59 6.75 -3.02
N ALA A 160 12.85 6.80 -2.61
CA ALA A 160 13.78 5.69 -2.82
C ALA A 160 13.42 4.45 -1.99
N GLU A 161 12.93 4.60 -0.77
CA GLU A 161 12.45 3.47 0.04
C GLU A 161 11.18 2.87 -0.56
N ILE A 162 10.27 3.73 -1.05
CA ILE A 162 9.08 3.29 -1.79
C ILE A 162 9.47 2.38 -2.95
N LEU A 163 10.45 2.77 -3.77
CA LEU A 163 10.88 1.97 -4.93
C LEU A 163 11.40 0.56 -4.59
N PHE A 164 11.90 0.33 -3.39
CA PHE A 164 12.60 -0.92 -3.04
C PHE A 164 11.86 -1.77 -2.02
N LEU A 165 10.95 -1.20 -1.23
CA LEU A 165 10.41 -1.81 -0.02
C LEU A 165 8.92 -1.59 0.22
N VAL A 166 8.25 -0.75 -0.58
CA VAL A 166 6.79 -0.50 -0.50
C VAL A 166 6.13 -0.86 -1.82
#